data_AF-A0A1G2Z3A3-F1
#
_entry.id   AF-A0A1G2Z3A3-F1
#
_cell.length_a   1.000
_cell.length_b   1.000
_cell.length_c   1.000
_cell.angle_alpha   90.00
_cell.angle_beta   90.00
_cell.angle_gamma   90.00
#
_symmetry.space_group_name_H-M   'P 1'
#
loop_
_entity.id
_entity.type
_entity.pdbx_description
1 polymer ?
#
loop_
_entity_poly.entity_id
_entity_poly.type
_entity_poly.pdbx_seq_one_letter_code
_entity_poly.pdbx_strand_id
1 'polypeptide(L)'
;MVAGAVPALAAWFVWGPLGIVSYVGGLFNSMLTFMVLLLVALPTPAAVIGLPVLVVYTACTWRRQTRSGRRSLILWMVATAGLACPFCLGLAGLSPSPFDMFVRGFVRYVERRADIGAIQGWVSTLDPNELADEYGTVEKLLADSDQPPAVKRLSANSVMAMLDDRGHPMVRLLWGSGMIGHWGIMVGRKDMAMPPSDASDSGEHRFPLAPEAYIWSGG
;
A
#
# COMPACT_ATOMS: atom_id res chain seq x y z
N MET A 1 -10.64 20.94 -26.86
CA MET A 1 -9.94 20.73 -25.57
C MET A 1 -10.75 19.92 -24.52
N VAL A 2 -11.85 19.23 -24.90
CA VAL A 2 -12.73 18.52 -23.93
C VAL A 2 -12.48 17.00 -23.89
N ALA A 3 -11.80 16.43 -24.90
CA ALA A 3 -11.63 14.98 -25.03
C ALA A 3 -10.73 14.33 -23.95
N GLY A 4 -9.94 15.10 -23.19
CA GLY A 4 -9.07 14.58 -22.12
C GLY A 4 -9.72 14.48 -20.74
N ALA A 5 -10.87 15.12 -20.51
CA ALA A 5 -11.47 15.22 -19.17
C ALA A 5 -12.21 13.94 -18.74
N VAL A 6 -12.81 13.22 -19.69
CA VAL A 6 -13.62 12.02 -19.43
C VAL A 6 -12.80 10.83 -18.91
N PRO A 7 -11.66 10.43 -19.52
CA PRO A 7 -10.85 9.34 -18.98
C PRO A 7 -10.19 9.69 -17.64
N ALA A 8 -9.83 10.95 -17.41
CA ALA A 8 -9.37 11.41 -16.11
C ALA A 8 -10.45 11.23 -15.04
N LEU A 9 -11.68 11.71 -15.28
CA LEU A 9 -12.80 11.59 -14.34
C LEU A 9 -13.14 10.13 -13.99
N ALA A 10 -13.08 9.21 -14.97
CA ALA A 10 -13.33 7.79 -14.75
C ALA A 10 -12.21 7.12 -13.94
N ALA A 11 -10.95 7.49 -14.17
CA ALA A 11 -9.82 7.01 -13.38
C ALA A 11 -9.99 7.44 -11.91
N TRP A 12 -10.31 8.71 -11.62
CA TRP A 12 -10.36 9.27 -10.25
C TRP A 12 -11.51 8.77 -9.37
N PHE A 13 -12.64 8.34 -9.96
CA PHE A 13 -13.78 7.77 -9.23
C PHE A 13 -13.41 6.48 -8.45
N VAL A 14 -12.39 5.77 -8.91
CA VAL A 14 -11.92 4.51 -8.36
C VAL A 14 -11.16 4.72 -7.03
N TRP A 15 -10.49 5.86 -6.80
CA TRP A 15 -9.40 5.97 -5.83
C TRP A 15 -9.85 6.04 -4.36
N GLY A 16 -11.03 6.59 -4.06
CA GLY A 16 -11.49 6.79 -2.68
C GLY A 16 -11.78 5.48 -1.94
N PRO A 17 -12.79 4.69 -2.36
CA PRO A 17 -13.07 3.38 -1.77
C PRO A 17 -11.88 2.43 -1.88
N LEU A 18 -11.12 2.49 -2.99
CA LEU A 18 -9.90 1.71 -3.11
C LEU A 18 -8.84 2.11 -2.10
N GLY A 19 -8.71 3.39 -1.74
CA GLY A 19 -7.80 3.84 -0.69
C GLY A 19 -8.10 3.21 0.66
N ILE A 20 -9.38 3.11 1.05
CA ILE A 20 -9.79 2.44 2.30
C ILE A 20 -9.48 0.95 2.23
N VAL A 21 -9.86 0.28 1.14
CA VAL A 21 -9.59 -1.14 0.93
C VAL A 21 -8.08 -1.40 0.99
N SER A 22 -7.28 -0.62 0.28
CA SER A 22 -5.83 -0.70 0.29
C SER A 22 -5.22 -0.48 1.68
N TYR A 23 -5.70 0.52 2.44
CA TYR A 23 -5.25 0.73 3.81
C TYR A 23 -5.51 -0.48 4.70
N VAL A 24 -6.72 -1.06 4.61
CA VAL A 24 -7.07 -2.29 5.33
C VAL A 24 -6.18 -3.44 4.85
N GLY A 25 -5.89 -3.53 3.56
CA GLY A 25 -4.97 -4.52 2.98
C GLY A 25 -3.57 -4.42 3.55
N GLY A 26 -3.04 -3.21 3.67
CA GLY A 26 -1.75 -2.95 4.30
C GLY A 26 -1.76 -3.32 5.79
N LEU A 27 -2.83 -2.97 6.51
CA LEU A 27 -2.98 -3.26 7.95
C LEU A 27 -2.92 -4.76 8.27
N PHE A 28 -3.39 -5.59 7.35
CA PHE A 28 -3.36 -7.05 7.47
C PHE A 28 -2.26 -7.71 6.63
N ASN A 29 -1.48 -6.92 5.88
CA ASN A 29 -0.53 -7.38 4.88
C ASN A 29 -1.11 -8.49 3.98
N SER A 30 -2.32 -8.27 3.46
CA SER A 30 -3.09 -9.31 2.77
C SER A 30 -3.06 -9.16 1.25
N MET A 31 -2.52 -10.17 0.55
CA MET A 31 -2.55 -10.24 -0.91
C MET A 31 -3.98 -10.34 -1.46
N LEU A 32 -4.90 -10.95 -0.70
CA LEU A 32 -6.31 -11.07 -1.08
C LEU A 32 -6.94 -9.70 -1.29
N THR A 33 -6.51 -8.68 -0.55
CA THR A 33 -7.03 -7.32 -0.70
C THR A 33 -6.75 -6.75 -2.10
N PHE A 34 -5.59 -7.03 -2.69
CA PHE A 34 -5.31 -6.62 -4.07
C PHE A 34 -6.19 -7.35 -5.09
N MET A 35 -6.50 -8.62 -4.86
CA MET A 35 -7.44 -9.37 -5.71
C MET A 35 -8.86 -8.79 -5.63
N VAL A 36 -9.32 -8.47 -4.42
CA VAL A 36 -10.61 -7.79 -4.21
C VAL A 36 -10.62 -6.42 -4.88
N LEU A 37 -9.50 -5.69 -4.81
CA LEU A 37 -9.35 -4.38 -5.43
C LEU A 37 -9.51 -4.45 -6.96
N LEU A 38 -8.91 -5.45 -7.62
CA LEU A 38 -9.10 -5.70 -9.05
C LEU A 38 -10.56 -6.03 -9.39
N LEU A 39 -11.21 -6.87 -8.57
CA LEU A 39 -12.62 -7.24 -8.74
C LEU A 39 -13.56 -6.04 -8.56
N VAL A 40 -13.26 -5.11 -7.64
CA VAL A 40 -14.05 -3.89 -7.40
C VAL A 40 -13.75 -2.81 -8.45
N ALA A 41 -12.54 -2.77 -9.00
CA ALA A 41 -12.19 -1.85 -10.08
C ALA A 41 -13.00 -2.14 -11.36
N LEU A 42 -13.25 -3.42 -11.66
CA LEU A 42 -13.96 -3.85 -12.88
C LEU A 42 -15.38 -3.24 -13.06
N PRO A 43 -16.28 -3.24 -12.05
CA PRO A 43 -17.60 -2.61 -12.16
C PRO A 43 -17.57 -1.08 -12.05
N THR A 44 -16.42 -0.48 -11.73
CA THR A 44 -16.34 0.95 -11.43
C THR A 44 -16.77 1.86 -12.60
N PRO A 45 -16.40 1.60 -13.87
CA PRO A 45 -16.88 2.40 -14.99
C PRO A 45 -18.42 2.40 -15.12
N ALA A 46 -19.05 1.24 -14.88
CA ALA A 46 -20.51 1.14 -14.90
C ALA A 46 -21.14 1.96 -13.76
N ALA A 47 -20.52 1.97 -12.58
CA ALA A 47 -20.96 2.80 -11.46
C ALA A 47 -20.83 4.30 -11.75
N VAL A 48 -19.73 4.73 -12.38
CA VAL A 48 -19.47 6.14 -12.75
C VAL A 48 -20.59 6.67 -13.66
N ILE A 49 -21.04 5.87 -14.63
CA ILE A 49 -22.08 6.25 -15.58
C ILE A 49 -23.47 6.08 -14.98
N GLY A 50 -23.70 4.98 -14.24
CA GLY A 50 -25.00 4.62 -13.70
C GLY A 50 -25.46 5.52 -12.56
N LEU A 51 -24.55 5.95 -11.67
CA LEU A 51 -24.90 6.75 -10.49
C LEU A 51 -25.49 8.13 -10.85
N PRO A 52 -24.91 8.93 -11.76
CA PRO A 52 -25.51 10.20 -12.19
C PRO A 52 -26.89 10.01 -12.81
N VAL A 53 -27.08 8.98 -13.65
CA VAL A 53 -28.37 8.67 -14.26
C VAL A 53 -29.40 8.33 -13.18
N LEU A 54 -29.02 7.51 -12.20
CA LEU A 54 -29.85 7.20 -11.04
C LEU A 54 -30.21 8.44 -10.24
N VAL A 55 -29.26 9.33 -9.95
CA VAL A 55 -29.47 10.58 -9.22
C VAL A 55 -30.48 11.47 -9.95
N VAL A 56 -30.28 11.71 -11.25
CA VAL A 56 -31.20 12.51 -12.09
C VAL A 56 -32.60 11.89 -12.09
N TYR A 57 -32.69 10.56 -12.27
CA TYR A 57 -33.96 9.85 -12.24
C TYR A 57 -34.67 9.98 -10.88
N THR A 58 -33.95 9.82 -9.77
CA THR A 58 -34.51 10.02 -8.42
C THR A 58 -34.95 11.47 -8.18
N ALA A 59 -34.20 12.45 -8.65
CA ALA A 59 -34.55 13.87 -8.51
C ALA A 59 -35.82 14.21 -9.31
N CYS A 60 -35.97 13.67 -10.52
CA CYS A 60 -37.17 13.84 -11.35
C CYS A 60 -38.41 13.17 -10.72
N THR A 61 -38.23 11.99 -10.12
CA THR A 61 -39.32 11.24 -9.48
C THR A 61 -39.66 11.74 -8.08
N TRP A 62 -38.79 12.51 -7.44
CA TRP A 62 -38.96 13.12 -6.11
C TRP A 62 -40.29 13.85 -5.93
N ARG A 63 -40.71 14.62 -6.94
CA ARG A 63 -41.97 15.39 -6.89
C ARG A 63 -43.22 14.51 -6.80
N ARG A 64 -43.13 13.23 -7.15
CA ARG A 64 -44.26 12.29 -7.18
C ARG A 64 -44.34 11.38 -5.94
N GLN A 65 -43.39 11.47 -5.00
CA GLN A 65 -43.29 10.52 -3.89
C GLN A 65 -44.08 10.92 -2.63
N THR A 66 -44.68 9.91 -2.00
CA THR A 66 -45.39 9.98 -0.72
C THR A 66 -44.43 10.27 0.45
N ARG A 67 -44.98 10.64 1.62
CA ARG A 67 -44.20 11.06 2.82
C ARG A 67 -43.21 9.98 3.31
N SER A 68 -43.50 8.69 3.14
CA SER A 68 -42.57 7.59 3.42
C SER A 68 -41.44 7.50 2.38
N GLY A 69 -41.75 7.74 1.09
CA GLY A 69 -40.76 7.86 0.02
C GLY A 69 -39.73 8.97 0.28
N ARG A 70 -40.16 10.07 0.91
CA ARG A 70 -39.25 11.16 1.30
C ARG A 70 -38.15 10.74 2.26
N ARG A 71 -38.44 9.89 3.25
CA ARG A 71 -37.42 9.39 4.21
C ARG A 71 -36.42 8.48 3.53
N SER A 72 -36.90 7.57 2.68
CA SER A 72 -36.04 6.67 1.90
C SER A 72 -35.07 7.47 1.01
N LEU A 73 -35.56 8.53 0.35
CA LEU A 73 -34.67 9.33 -0.49
C LEU A 73 -33.66 10.17 0.31
N ILE A 74 -34.01 10.65 1.52
CA ILE A 74 -33.02 11.33 2.37
C ILE A 74 -31.89 10.36 2.73
N LEU A 75 -32.20 9.10 3.07
CA LEU A 75 -31.18 8.07 3.29
C LEU A 75 -30.34 7.83 2.03
N TRP A 76 -30.98 7.79 0.85
CA TRP A 76 -30.27 7.71 -0.43
C TRP A 76 -29.39 8.91 -0.71
N MET A 77 -29.84 10.14 -0.41
CA MET A 77 -29.05 11.37 -0.55
C MET A 77 -27.86 11.39 0.39
N VAL A 78 -28.04 10.95 1.64
CA VAL A 78 -26.93 10.83 2.60
C VAL A 78 -25.94 9.77 2.14
N ALA A 79 -26.41 8.61 1.67
CA ALA A 79 -25.55 7.55 1.15
C ALA A 79 -24.78 8.02 -0.10
N THR A 80 -25.45 8.67 -1.05
CA THR A 80 -24.81 9.21 -2.25
C THR A 80 -23.86 10.36 -1.93
N ALA A 81 -24.19 11.26 -0.99
CA ALA A 81 -23.29 12.30 -0.52
C ALA A 81 -22.05 11.72 0.18
N GLY A 82 -22.22 10.68 1.01
CA GLY A 82 -21.14 9.94 1.64
C GLY A 82 -20.22 9.27 0.62
N LEU A 83 -20.78 8.77 -0.50
CA LEU A 83 -20.00 8.25 -1.63
C LEU A 83 -19.35 9.36 -2.48
N ALA A 84 -20.00 10.51 -2.62
CA ALA A 84 -19.54 11.64 -3.44
C ALA A 84 -18.45 12.48 -2.77
N CYS A 85 -18.40 12.54 -1.42
CA CYS A 85 -17.39 13.34 -0.71
C CYS A 85 -15.95 12.84 -0.96
N PRO A 86 -15.63 11.53 -0.81
CA PRO A 86 -14.32 10.98 -1.21
C PRO A 86 -13.99 11.23 -2.68
N PHE A 87 -15.01 11.26 -3.55
CA PHE A 87 -14.87 11.56 -4.97
C PHE A 87 -14.43 13.01 -5.22
N CYS A 88 -15.07 13.99 -4.59
CA CYS A 88 -14.67 15.40 -4.70
C CYS A 88 -13.25 15.63 -4.16
N LEU A 89 -12.88 14.95 -3.07
CA LEU A 89 -11.52 15.01 -2.51
C LEU A 89 -10.47 14.40 -3.45
N GLY A 90 -10.81 13.27 -4.10
CA GLY A 90 -9.97 12.67 -5.14
C GLY A 90 -9.74 13.60 -6.33
N LEU A 91 -10.81 14.21 -6.86
CA LEU A 91 -10.71 15.16 -7.98
C LEU A 91 -9.91 16.43 -7.66
N ALA A 92 -9.94 16.87 -6.40
CA ALA A 92 -9.13 17.99 -5.94
C ALA A 92 -7.64 17.64 -5.80
N GLY A 93 -7.23 16.38 -6.08
CA GLY A 93 -5.87 15.89 -5.84
C GLY A 93 -5.51 15.78 -4.36
N LEU A 94 -6.52 15.81 -3.48
CA LEU A 94 -6.33 15.80 -2.03
C LEU A 94 -6.36 14.37 -1.45
N SER A 95 -6.75 13.38 -2.26
CA SER A 95 -6.71 11.97 -1.84
C SER A 95 -5.33 11.36 -2.10
N PRO A 96 -4.72 10.69 -1.11
CA PRO A 96 -3.53 9.87 -1.35
C PRO A 96 -3.83 8.77 -2.37
N SER A 97 -2.79 8.24 -3.02
CA SER A 97 -2.96 7.06 -3.88
C SER A 97 -3.36 5.84 -3.03
N PRO A 98 -4.12 4.86 -3.59
CA PRO A 98 -4.36 3.59 -2.93
C PRO A 98 -3.08 2.90 -2.49
N PHE A 99 -1.98 3.08 -3.21
CA PHE A 99 -0.70 2.53 -2.81
C PHE A 99 -0.12 3.26 -1.58
N ASP A 100 -0.18 4.59 -1.53
CA ASP A 100 0.20 5.34 -0.31
C ASP A 100 -0.64 4.92 0.88
N MET A 101 -1.94 4.70 0.66
CA MET A 101 -2.85 4.20 1.69
C MET A 101 -2.48 2.78 2.13
N PHE A 102 -2.10 1.90 1.20
CA PHE A 102 -1.58 0.57 1.50
C PHE A 102 -0.32 0.66 2.36
N VAL A 103 0.68 1.44 1.93
CA VAL A 103 1.93 1.64 2.68
C VAL A 103 1.65 2.16 4.08
N ARG A 104 0.75 3.14 4.25
CA ARG A 104 0.34 3.63 5.57
C ARG A 104 -0.27 2.53 6.45
N GLY A 105 -1.11 1.68 5.87
CA GLY A 105 -1.64 0.50 6.56
C GLY A 105 -0.52 -0.48 6.94
N PHE A 106 0.42 -0.71 6.02
CA PHE A 106 1.55 -1.61 6.21
C PHE A 106 2.53 -1.11 7.28
N VAL A 107 2.78 0.20 7.37
CA VAL A 107 3.50 0.82 8.50
C VAL A 107 2.86 0.38 9.82
N ARG A 108 1.53 0.51 9.95
CA ARG A 108 0.81 0.11 11.17
C ARG A 108 0.87 -1.39 11.43
N TYR A 109 0.88 -2.22 10.38
CA TYR A 109 1.10 -3.66 10.51
C TYR A 109 2.47 -3.95 11.11
N VAL A 110 3.53 -3.35 10.55
CA VAL A 110 4.91 -3.55 10.97
C VAL A 110 5.12 -3.01 12.38
N GLU A 111 4.70 -1.78 12.70
CA GLU A 111 4.81 -1.19 14.04
C GLU A 111 4.20 -2.09 15.14
N ARG A 112 3.11 -2.81 14.82
CA ARG A 112 2.42 -3.67 15.78
C ARG A 112 3.04 -5.06 15.95
N ARG A 113 3.80 -5.54 14.96
CA ARG A 113 4.26 -6.94 14.91
C ARG A 113 5.77 -7.11 14.88
N ALA A 114 6.49 -6.14 14.33
CA ALA A 114 7.93 -6.21 14.19
C ALA A 114 8.60 -5.70 15.47
N ASP A 115 9.42 -6.56 16.06
CA ASP A 115 10.39 -6.15 17.06
C ASP A 115 11.65 -5.69 16.34
N ILE A 116 11.67 -4.44 15.88
CA ILE A 116 12.78 -3.87 15.13
C ILE A 116 14.09 -3.95 15.93
N GLY A 117 14.02 -3.77 17.26
CA GLY A 117 15.20 -3.89 18.13
C GLY A 117 15.77 -5.30 18.15
N ALA A 118 14.92 -6.33 18.24
CA ALA A 118 15.36 -7.72 18.16
C ALA A 118 15.93 -8.07 16.78
N ILE A 119 15.33 -7.57 15.70
CA ILE A 119 15.85 -7.78 14.34
C ILE A 119 17.21 -7.11 14.19
N GLN A 120 17.37 -5.84 14.62
CA GLN A 120 18.64 -5.13 14.62
C GLN A 120 19.71 -5.84 15.46
N GLY A 121 19.34 -6.34 16.65
CA GLY A 121 20.22 -7.12 17.50
C GLY A 121 20.72 -8.38 16.79
N TRP A 122 19.84 -9.11 16.11
CA TRP A 122 20.24 -10.27 15.31
C TRP A 122 21.09 -9.88 14.09
N VAL A 123 20.72 -8.85 13.33
CA VAL A 123 21.51 -8.35 12.18
C VAL A 123 22.94 -8.03 12.60
N SER A 124 23.15 -7.48 13.80
CA SER A 124 24.49 -7.18 14.33
C SER A 124 25.35 -8.41 14.64
N THR A 125 24.77 -9.62 14.65
CA THR A 125 25.50 -10.89 14.85
C THR A 125 25.93 -11.55 13.56
N LEU A 126 25.44 -11.07 12.40
CA LEU A 126 25.83 -11.59 11.10
C LEU A 126 27.28 -11.20 10.79
N ASP A 127 28.10 -12.15 10.34
CA ASP A 127 29.46 -11.88 9.88
C ASP A 127 29.41 -11.24 8.48
N PRO A 128 29.92 -10.01 8.30
CA PRO A 128 29.96 -9.37 6.99
C PRO A 128 30.73 -10.19 5.94
N ASN A 129 31.74 -10.96 6.36
CA ASN A 129 32.55 -11.78 5.45
C ASN A 129 31.78 -13.00 4.92
N GLU A 130 30.78 -13.48 5.65
CA GLU A 130 29.91 -14.57 5.19
C GLU A 130 28.80 -14.10 4.23
N LEU A 131 28.60 -12.78 4.14
CA LEU A 131 27.64 -12.13 3.24
C LEU A 131 28.28 -11.63 1.94
N ALA A 132 29.59 -11.40 1.93
CA ALA A 132 30.34 -11.07 0.73
C ALA A 132 30.58 -12.35 -0.09
N ASP A 133 30.10 -12.40 -1.33
CA ASP A 133 30.51 -13.43 -2.28
C ASP A 133 31.82 -13.05 -2.99
N GLU A 134 32.40 -14.00 -3.73
CA GLU A 134 33.66 -13.83 -4.48
C GLU A 134 33.55 -12.78 -5.61
N TYR A 135 32.33 -12.38 -5.97
CA TYR A 135 31.99 -11.44 -7.04
C TYR A 135 31.53 -10.08 -6.52
N GLY A 136 31.51 -9.86 -5.20
CA GLY A 136 30.99 -8.66 -4.57
C GLY A 136 29.46 -8.49 -4.71
N THR A 137 28.72 -9.53 -5.11
CA THR A 137 27.26 -9.53 -5.08
C THR A 137 26.80 -9.92 -3.69
N VAL A 138 26.00 -9.05 -3.09
CA VAL A 138 25.88 -8.95 -1.64
C VAL A 138 24.60 -9.57 -1.09
N GLU A 139 23.78 -10.22 -1.93
CA GLU A 139 22.44 -10.68 -1.50
C GLU A 139 22.43 -12.19 -1.23
N LYS A 140 22.34 -12.57 0.06
CA LYS A 140 22.20 -13.96 0.51
C LYS A 140 20.76 -14.22 0.96
N LEU A 141 20.05 -15.09 0.24
CA LEU A 141 18.75 -15.58 0.68
C LEU A 141 18.92 -16.45 1.94
N LEU A 142 18.23 -16.10 3.02
CA LEU A 142 18.30 -16.82 4.28
C LEU A 142 17.27 -17.93 4.34
N ALA A 143 17.71 -19.13 4.76
CA ALA A 143 16.81 -20.24 4.99
C ALA A 143 15.93 -19.97 6.22
N ASP A 144 14.75 -20.58 6.26
CA ASP A 144 13.85 -20.46 7.41
C ASP A 144 14.47 -20.97 8.71
N SER A 145 15.43 -21.90 8.68
CA SER A 145 16.16 -22.33 9.87
C SER A 145 16.95 -21.19 10.53
N ASP A 146 17.49 -20.28 9.72
CA ASP A 146 18.49 -19.29 10.13
C ASP A 146 17.84 -17.99 10.63
N GLN A 147 16.55 -17.79 10.32
CA GLN A 147 15.80 -16.61 10.71
C GLN A 147 15.43 -16.64 12.20
N PRO A 148 15.58 -15.52 12.93
CA PRO A 148 15.19 -15.44 14.34
C PRO A 148 13.65 -15.41 14.47
N PRO A 149 13.10 -15.74 15.65
CA PRO A 149 11.66 -15.71 15.89
C PRO A 149 10.99 -14.36 15.56
N ALA A 150 11.71 -13.24 15.75
CA ALA A 150 11.21 -11.90 15.44
C ALA A 150 10.92 -11.71 13.93
N VAL A 151 11.77 -12.27 13.06
CA VAL A 151 11.60 -12.24 11.60
C VAL A 151 10.50 -13.20 11.16
N LYS A 152 10.52 -14.45 11.68
CA LYS A 152 9.53 -15.50 11.34
C LYS A 152 8.09 -15.06 11.57
N ARG A 153 7.83 -14.32 12.65
CA ARG A 153 6.50 -13.79 13.01
C ARG A 153 5.91 -12.84 11.97
N LEU A 154 6.74 -12.21 11.15
CA LEU A 154 6.30 -11.28 10.10
C LEU A 154 5.84 -12.01 8.84
N SER A 155 6.21 -13.28 8.68
CA SER A 155 5.83 -14.14 7.56
C SER A 155 6.13 -13.49 6.21
N ALA A 156 7.37 -13.04 6.03
CA ALA A 156 7.87 -12.55 4.74
C ALA A 156 7.92 -13.68 3.70
N ASN A 157 7.72 -13.34 2.43
CA ASN A 157 7.86 -14.30 1.32
C ASN A 157 9.34 -14.70 1.15
N SER A 158 10.24 -13.74 1.37
CA SER A 158 11.68 -13.97 1.37
C SER A 158 12.38 -13.03 2.36
N VAL A 159 13.53 -13.48 2.86
CA VAL A 159 14.41 -12.73 3.75
C VAL A 159 15.81 -12.80 3.19
N MET A 160 16.37 -11.64 2.85
CA MET A 160 17.70 -11.52 2.25
C MET A 160 18.62 -10.79 3.23
N ALA A 161 19.79 -11.35 3.52
CA ALA A 161 20.87 -10.64 4.19
C ALA A 161 21.77 -10.01 3.13
N MET A 162 22.18 -8.76 3.37
CA MET A 162 23.04 -8.01 2.48
C MET A 162 23.90 -7.01 3.25
N LEU A 163 24.83 -6.35 2.57
CA LEU A 163 25.63 -5.27 3.15
C LEU A 163 25.11 -3.93 2.62
N ASP A 164 25.12 -2.92 3.49
CA ASP A 164 24.90 -1.53 3.10
C ASP A 164 26.13 -0.93 2.39
N ASP A 165 26.04 0.33 1.97
CA ASP A 165 27.13 1.05 1.29
C ASP A 165 28.42 1.17 2.14
N ARG A 166 28.35 0.88 3.44
CA ARG A 166 29.50 0.88 4.37
C ARG A 166 30.02 -0.53 4.67
N GLY A 167 29.47 -1.56 4.03
CA GLY A 167 29.84 -2.95 4.29
C GLY A 167 29.26 -3.49 5.60
N HIS A 168 28.23 -2.87 6.16
CA HIS A 168 27.56 -3.36 7.35
C HIS A 168 26.39 -4.28 7.00
N PRO A 169 26.17 -5.37 7.76
CA PRO A 169 25.02 -6.24 7.56
C PRO A 169 23.69 -5.48 7.71
N MET A 170 22.78 -5.78 6.80
CA MET A 170 21.38 -5.41 6.84
C MET A 170 20.52 -6.56 6.32
N VAL A 171 19.24 -6.53 6.64
CA VAL A 171 18.27 -7.53 6.19
C VAL A 171 17.12 -6.86 5.45
N ARG A 172 16.75 -7.42 4.31
CA ARG A 172 15.59 -7.06 3.50
C ARG A 172 14.54 -8.15 3.63
N LEU A 173 13.39 -7.81 4.21
CA LEU A 173 12.22 -8.68 4.25
C LEU A 173 11.28 -8.26 3.13
N LEU A 174 10.84 -9.20 2.32
CA LEU A 174 10.09 -8.94 1.09
C LEU A 174 8.74 -9.65 1.11
N TRP A 175 7.71 -8.92 0.71
CA TRP A 175 6.35 -9.38 0.42
C TRP A 175 5.95 -8.97 -1.00
N GLY A 176 4.87 -9.57 -1.46
CA GLY A 176 4.40 -9.38 -2.83
C GLY A 176 5.17 -10.24 -3.83
N SER A 177 4.63 -10.28 -5.04
CA SER A 177 5.24 -10.89 -6.22
C SER A 177 4.45 -10.50 -7.46
N GLY A 178 5.11 -10.55 -8.63
CA GLY A 178 4.46 -10.36 -9.93
C GLY A 178 3.87 -8.96 -10.12
N MET A 179 2.68 -8.88 -10.72
CA MET A 179 2.06 -7.61 -11.17
C MET A 179 1.64 -6.65 -10.06
N ILE A 180 1.64 -7.08 -8.79
CA ILE A 180 1.28 -6.23 -7.64
C ILE A 180 2.50 -5.42 -7.17
N GLY A 181 3.69 -5.77 -7.64
CA GLY A 181 4.96 -5.22 -7.17
C GLY A 181 5.44 -5.90 -5.89
N HIS A 182 6.55 -5.39 -5.38
CA HIS A 182 7.15 -5.84 -4.14
C HIS A 182 7.15 -4.71 -3.12
N TRP A 183 6.97 -5.08 -1.86
CA TRP A 183 7.14 -4.17 -0.74
C TRP A 183 7.82 -4.90 0.39
N GLY A 184 8.44 -4.14 1.27
CA GLY A 184 9.26 -4.75 2.29
C GLY A 184 9.71 -3.80 3.37
N ILE A 185 10.46 -4.36 4.29
CA ILE A 185 11.20 -3.58 5.27
C ILE A 185 12.69 -3.85 5.07
N MET A 186 13.49 -2.80 5.23
CA MET A 186 14.93 -2.91 5.41
C MET A 186 15.26 -2.57 6.85
N VAL A 187 16.12 -3.39 7.47
CA VAL A 187 16.59 -3.20 8.83
C VAL A 187 18.10 -3.38 8.85
N GLY A 188 18.82 -2.32 9.21
CA GLY A 188 20.29 -2.33 9.31
C GLY A 188 20.78 -2.06 10.73
N ARG A 189 22.08 -1.80 10.86
CA ARG A 189 22.68 -1.32 12.12
C ARG A 189 22.21 0.09 12.45
N LYS A 190 22.43 0.50 13.71
CA LYS A 190 22.05 1.80 14.32
C LYS A 190 22.59 3.07 13.64
N ASP A 191 23.41 2.96 12.60
CA ASP A 191 23.96 4.07 11.82
C ASP A 191 23.66 3.99 10.31
N MET A 192 22.75 3.10 9.90
CA MET A 192 22.35 2.91 8.50
C MET A 192 21.41 4.03 8.01
N ALA A 193 22.00 5.00 7.32
CA ALA A 193 21.25 6.07 6.66
C ALA A 193 20.18 5.51 5.70
N MET A 194 18.98 6.07 5.76
CA MET A 194 17.95 5.79 4.75
C MET A 194 18.40 6.44 3.42
N PRO A 195 18.57 5.65 2.35
CA PRO A 195 18.95 6.20 1.06
C PRO A 195 17.83 7.12 0.53
N PRO A 196 18.15 8.17 -0.26
CA PRO A 196 17.17 9.09 -0.79
C PRO A 196 16.13 8.35 -1.64
N SER A 197 14.89 8.85 -1.68
CA SER A 197 13.81 8.25 -2.50
C SER A 197 13.90 8.59 -3.99
N ASP A 198 15.08 9.00 -4.45
CA ASP A 198 15.24 9.64 -5.75
C ASP A 198 15.87 8.66 -6.74
N ALA A 199 15.09 8.30 -7.77
CA ALA A 199 15.52 7.80 -9.08
C ALA A 199 16.68 6.78 -9.10
N SER A 200 16.69 5.77 -8.22
CA SER A 200 17.34 4.51 -8.61
C SER A 200 16.61 3.96 -9.82
N ASP A 201 17.32 3.25 -10.72
CA ASP A 201 16.73 2.60 -11.91
C ASP A 201 15.49 1.74 -11.58
N SER A 202 15.33 1.36 -10.32
CA SER A 202 14.23 0.54 -9.78
C SER A 202 12.97 1.30 -9.34
N GLY A 203 12.95 2.63 -9.27
CA GLY A 203 11.75 3.40 -8.91
C GLY A 203 11.21 3.12 -7.49
N GLU A 204 12.06 2.73 -6.55
CA GLU A 204 11.67 2.39 -5.19
C GLU A 204 11.30 3.62 -4.35
N HIS A 205 10.09 3.61 -3.78
CA HIS A 205 9.68 4.58 -2.77
C HIS A 205 10.08 4.08 -1.38
N ARG A 206 10.60 4.99 -0.54
CA ARG A 206 11.08 4.67 0.81
C ARG A 206 10.35 5.50 1.86
N PHE A 207 9.95 4.86 2.95
CA PHE A 207 9.20 5.47 4.03
C PHE A 207 9.88 5.15 5.37
N PRO A 208 10.20 6.17 6.19
CA PRO A 208 10.85 5.93 7.47
C PRO A 208 9.92 5.12 8.39
N LEU A 209 10.47 4.11 9.06
CA LEU A 209 9.73 3.26 9.99
C LEU A 209 10.23 3.46 11.43
N ALA A 210 11.54 3.36 11.63
CA ALA A 210 12.22 3.57 12.91
C ALA A 210 13.65 4.07 12.61
N PRO A 211 14.44 4.49 13.62
CA PRO A 211 15.86 4.69 13.42
C PRO A 211 16.48 3.46 12.76
N GLU A 212 17.03 3.64 11.56
CA GLU A 212 17.69 2.61 10.76
C GLU A 212 16.80 1.45 10.31
N ALA A 213 15.51 1.71 10.19
CA ALA A 213 14.59 0.84 9.50
C ALA A 213 13.66 1.67 8.62
N TYR A 214 13.44 1.21 7.40
CA TYR A 214 12.52 1.86 6.48
C TYR A 214 11.72 0.83 5.71
N ILE A 215 10.52 1.22 5.32
CA ILE A 215 9.71 0.49 4.35
C ILE A 215 10.19 0.90 2.97
N TRP A 216 10.29 -0.07 2.08
CA TRP A 216 10.51 0.18 0.67
C TRP A 216 9.38 -0.46 -0.14
N SER A 217 9.12 0.11 -1.29
CA SER A 217 8.09 -0.38 -2.20
C SER A 217 8.45 -0.03 -3.63
N GLY A 218 8.46 -1.03 -4.51
CA GLY A 218 8.85 -0.88 -5.92
C GLY A 218 8.39 -2.09 -6.73
N GLY A 219 8.26 -1.92 -8.04
CA GLY A 219 7.74 -2.96 -8.94
C GLY A 219 8.27 -2.79 -10.34
#